data_AF-A0A9K3L9Y0-F1
#
_entry.id   AF-A0A9K3L9Y0-F1
#
_cell.length_a   1.000
_cell.length_b   1.000
_cell.length_c   1.000
_cell.angle_alpha   90.00
_cell.angle_beta   90.00
_cell.angle_gamma   90.00
#
_symmetry.space_group_name_H-M   'P 1'
#
loop_
_entity.id
_entity.type
_entity.pdbx_description
1 polymer ?
#
loop_
_entity_poly.entity_id
_entity_poly.type
_entity_poly.pdbx_seq_one_letter_code
_entity_poly.pdbx_strand_id
1 'polypeptide(L)'
;MPSSYYFIYNPRSWNYQKNCLLQPIPSSAMGAAILTALDIFQGTPAQAALQPRAVVQYFGFLFVYNAAQCPMEAIHGRPSLWHNIISAGTIGYIGVRTGRFGVPFVNPMMLQYQYGIRPEVVAFGIYGGIAGILAGALGGKSF
;
A
#
# COMPACT_ATOMS: atom_id res chain seq x y z
N MET A 1 22.55 -16.60 -11.18
CA MET A 1 23.37 -15.78 -10.28
C MET A 1 24.24 -14.85 -11.11
N PRO A 2 23.98 -13.53 -11.12
CA PRO A 2 24.99 -12.55 -11.47
C PRO A 2 25.30 -11.64 -10.26
N SER A 3 26.59 -11.62 -9.92
CA SER A 3 27.39 -10.56 -9.30
C SER A 3 26.73 -9.63 -8.26
N SER A 4 27.11 -9.88 -7.01
CA SER A 4 27.02 -8.98 -5.85
C SER A 4 27.74 -7.65 -6.12
N TYR A 5 27.02 -6.68 -6.66
CA TYR A 5 27.31 -5.28 -6.36
C TYR A 5 26.86 -5.04 -4.92
N TYR A 6 27.80 -5.07 -3.98
CA TYR A 6 27.62 -4.42 -2.69
C TYR A 6 27.54 -2.91 -2.94
N PHE A 7 26.41 -2.42 -3.46
CA PHE A 7 25.97 -1.08 -3.10
C PHE A 7 25.94 -1.09 -1.58
N ILE A 8 26.81 -0.32 -0.96
CA ILE A 8 26.73 -0.04 0.47
C ILE A 8 25.31 0.46 0.71
N TYR A 9 24.45 -0.42 1.22
CA TYR A 9 23.08 -0.10 1.56
C TYR A 9 23.17 0.84 2.76
N ASN A 10 23.29 2.14 2.46
CA ASN A 10 23.25 3.20 3.44
C ASN A 10 21.89 3.89 3.30
N PRO A 11 20.86 3.42 4.05
CA PRO A 11 19.51 3.91 3.89
C PRO A 11 19.33 5.36 4.39
N ARG A 12 20.37 5.92 5.02
CA ARG A 12 20.43 7.33 5.44
C ARG A 12 21.09 8.25 4.42
N SER A 13 21.72 7.69 3.38
CA SER A 13 22.33 8.53 2.33
C SER A 13 21.25 9.28 1.54
N TRP A 14 21.54 10.53 1.20
CA TRP A 14 20.61 11.37 0.41
C TRP A 14 20.23 10.72 -0.93
N ASN A 15 21.22 10.14 -1.62
CA ASN A 15 21.01 9.46 -2.90
C ASN A 15 20.07 8.25 -2.76
N TYR A 16 20.20 7.48 -1.68
CA TYR A 16 19.29 6.38 -1.39
C TYR A 16 17.86 6.89 -1.14
N GLN A 17 17.68 7.91 -0.30
CA GLN A 17 16.34 8.44 0.00
C GLN A 17 15.65 9.01 -1.24
N LYS A 18 16.39 9.77 -2.06
CA LYS A 18 15.88 10.27 -3.35
C LYS A 18 15.44 9.13 -4.26
N ASN A 19 16.27 8.09 -4.40
CA ASN A 19 15.92 6.95 -5.24
C ASN A 19 14.74 6.16 -4.67
N CYS A 20 14.68 5.97 -3.34
CA CYS A 20 13.58 5.29 -2.65
C CYS A 20 12.25 6.03 -2.82
N LEU A 21 12.25 7.37 -2.90
CA LEU A 21 11.04 8.17 -3.16
C LEU A 21 10.62 8.22 -4.63
N LEU A 22 11.56 8.06 -5.57
CA LEU A 22 11.27 8.12 -7.01
C LEU A 22 10.93 6.75 -7.62
N GLN A 23 11.54 5.68 -7.11
CA GLN A 23 11.30 4.30 -7.55
C GLN A 23 9.81 3.88 -7.50
N PRO A 24 8.97 4.37 -6.57
CA PRO A 24 7.56 4.03 -6.52
C PRO A 24 6.70 4.69 -7.59
N ILE A 25 7.18 5.73 -8.27
CA ILE A 25 6.37 6.46 -9.27
C ILE A 25 5.87 5.50 -10.37
N PRO A 26 6.73 4.74 -11.08
CA PRO A 26 6.28 3.84 -12.13
C PRO A 26 5.38 2.72 -11.60
N SER A 27 5.72 2.12 -10.44
CA SER A 27 4.91 1.03 -9.88
C SER A 27 3.53 1.51 -9.41
N SER A 28 3.45 2.73 -8.87
CA SER A 28 2.19 3.35 -8.45
C SER A 28 1.33 3.73 -9.65
N ALA A 29 1.93 4.18 -10.76
CA ALA A 29 1.21 4.44 -12.00
C ALA A 29 0.62 3.15 -12.59
N MET A 30 1.41 2.07 -12.64
CA MET A 30 0.92 0.77 -13.11
C MET A 30 -0.19 0.22 -12.21
N GLY A 31 -0.02 0.26 -10.89
CA GLY A 31 -1.04 -0.20 -9.96
C GLY A 31 -2.32 0.64 -10.03
N ALA A 32 -2.21 1.96 -10.23
CA ALA A 32 -3.37 2.81 -10.43
C ALA A 32 -4.13 2.45 -11.72
N ALA A 33 -3.40 2.15 -12.81
CA ALA A 33 -4.02 1.68 -14.05
C ALA A 33 -4.74 0.34 -13.86
N ILE A 34 -4.13 -0.61 -13.14
CA ILE A 34 -4.73 -1.91 -12.83
C ILE A 34 -6.00 -1.75 -11.98
N LEU A 35 -5.96 -0.94 -10.92
CA LEU A 35 -7.11 -0.71 -10.06
C LEU A 35 -8.24 0.01 -10.80
N THR A 36 -7.91 0.98 -11.64
CA THR A 36 -8.89 1.65 -12.50
C THR A 36 -9.54 0.67 -13.47
N ALA A 37 -8.75 -0.23 -14.07
CA ALA A 37 -9.30 -1.27 -14.94
C ALA A 37 -10.21 -2.23 -14.17
N LEU A 38 -9.81 -2.64 -12.96
CA LEU A 38 -10.63 -3.50 -12.10
C LEU A 38 -11.97 -2.86 -11.76
N ASP A 39 -12.02 -1.57 -11.48
CA ASP A 39 -13.28 -0.85 -11.24
C ASP A 39 -14.21 -0.92 -12.45
N ILE A 40 -13.67 -0.76 -13.67
CA ILE A 40 -14.43 -0.87 -14.92
C ILE A 40 -14.99 -2.29 -15.06
N PHE A 41 -14.18 -3.32 -14.80
CA PHE A 41 -14.61 -4.72 -14.85
C PHE A 41 -15.63 -5.07 -13.77
N GLN A 42 -15.61 -4.39 -12.62
CA GLN A 42 -16.57 -4.56 -11.53
C GLN A 42 -17.90 -3.83 -11.77
N GLY A 43 -18.08 -3.19 -12.94
CA GLY A 43 -19.32 -2.53 -13.32
C GLY A 43 -19.37 -1.03 -12.98
N THR A 44 -18.26 -0.43 -12.55
CA THR A 44 -18.17 1.02 -12.40
C THR A 44 -18.19 1.66 -13.79
N PRO A 45 -19.03 2.69 -14.04
CA PRO A 45 -19.06 3.34 -15.36
C PRO A 45 -17.68 3.92 -15.68
N ALA A 46 -17.21 3.69 -16.91
CA ALA A 46 -15.86 4.09 -17.32
C ALA A 46 -15.60 5.59 -17.12
N GLN A 47 -16.62 6.45 -17.26
CA GLN A 47 -16.48 7.88 -16.97
C GLN A 47 -16.16 8.17 -15.50
N ALA A 48 -16.69 7.39 -14.56
CA ALA A 48 -16.41 7.54 -13.13
C ALA A 48 -15.05 6.93 -12.76
N ALA A 49 -14.70 5.78 -13.32
CA ALA A 49 -13.41 5.12 -13.08
C ALA A 49 -12.23 5.95 -13.62
N LEU A 50 -12.39 6.55 -14.82
CA LEU A 50 -11.37 7.41 -15.45
C LEU A 50 -11.39 8.85 -14.92
N GLN A 51 -12.22 9.16 -13.93
CA GLN A 51 -12.23 10.49 -13.36
C GLN A 51 -10.83 10.80 -12.78
N PRO A 52 -10.22 11.96 -13.08
CA PRO A 52 -8.86 12.29 -12.63
C PRO A 52 -8.68 12.13 -11.11
N ARG A 53 -9.75 12.43 -10.35
CA ARG A 53 -9.79 12.25 -8.90
C ARG A 53 -9.60 10.80 -8.47
N ALA A 54 -10.26 9.85 -9.11
CA ALA A 54 -10.18 8.43 -8.76
C ALA A 54 -8.78 7.87 -9.09
N VAL A 55 -8.28 8.17 -10.29
CA VAL A 55 -6.94 7.74 -10.73
C VAL A 55 -5.84 8.32 -9.83
N VAL A 56 -5.92 9.62 -9.49
CA VAL A 56 -4.98 10.27 -8.58
C VAL A 56 -5.08 9.71 -7.17
N GLN A 57 -6.27 9.31 -6.72
CA GLN A 57 -6.42 8.62 -5.45
C GLN A 57 -5.66 7.29 -5.46
N TYR A 58 -5.89 6.42 -6.45
CA TYR A 58 -5.15 5.14 -6.54
C TYR A 58 -3.65 5.34 -6.63
N PHE A 59 -3.20 6.25 -7.49
CA PHE A 59 -1.78 6.58 -7.61
C PHE A 59 -1.21 7.10 -6.30
N GLY A 60 -1.86 8.09 -5.68
CA GLY A 60 -1.41 8.71 -4.45
C GLY A 60 -1.35 7.71 -3.29
N PHE A 61 -2.33 6.80 -3.21
CA PHE A 61 -2.33 5.75 -2.19
C PHE A 61 -1.18 4.78 -2.36
N LEU A 62 -0.95 4.27 -3.57
CA LEU A 62 0.16 3.36 -3.86
C LEU A 62 1.51 4.07 -3.66
N PHE A 63 1.60 5.34 -4.04
CA PHE A 63 2.80 6.13 -3.85
C PHE A 63 3.10 6.32 -2.36
N VAL A 64 2.13 6.76 -1.57
CA VAL A 64 2.30 6.95 -0.11
C VAL A 64 2.63 5.63 0.58
N TYR A 65 2.01 4.51 0.18
CA TYR A 65 2.32 3.18 0.70
C TYR A 65 3.80 2.82 0.53
N ASN A 66 4.34 3.02 -0.67
CA ASN A 66 5.73 2.71 -0.95
C ASN A 66 6.69 3.74 -0.34
N ALA A 67 6.36 5.03 -0.43
CA ALA A 67 7.16 6.13 0.12
C ALA A 67 7.27 6.06 1.65
N ALA A 68 6.21 5.60 2.34
CA ALA A 68 6.22 5.42 3.79
C ALA A 68 7.22 4.36 4.26
N GLN A 69 7.65 3.44 3.41
CA GLN A 69 8.65 2.42 3.77
C GLN A 69 10.05 3.03 3.89
N CYS A 70 10.39 4.02 3.07
CA CYS A 70 11.70 4.66 3.04
C CYS A 70 12.18 5.20 4.41
N PRO A 71 11.39 6.00 5.17
CA PRO A 71 11.82 6.46 6.48
C PRO A 71 11.94 5.30 7.49
N MET A 72 11.11 4.26 7.40
CA MET A 72 11.20 3.11 8.29
C MET A 72 12.48 2.31 8.03
N GLU A 73 12.86 2.13 6.77
CA GLU A 73 14.12 1.50 6.38
C GLU A 73 15.34 2.35 6.80
N ALA A 74 15.24 3.69 6.74
CA ALA A 74 16.29 4.59 7.20
C ALA A 74 16.50 4.56 8.73
N ILE A 75 15.43 4.38 9.49
CA ILE A 75 15.49 4.24 10.96
C ILE A 75 16.03 2.87 11.35
N HIS A 76 15.45 1.79 10.81
CA HIS A 76 15.80 0.41 11.18
C HIS A 76 17.07 -0.12 10.49
N GLY A 77 17.55 0.54 9.44
CA GLY A 77 18.76 0.13 8.73
C GLY A 77 18.59 -1.09 7.83
N ARG A 78 17.37 -1.60 7.66
CA ARG A 78 17.07 -2.82 6.89
C ARG A 78 15.65 -2.79 6.29
N PRO A 79 15.41 -3.40 5.13
CA PRO A 79 14.05 -3.70 4.67
C PRO A 79 13.43 -4.74 5.59
N SER A 80 12.17 -4.55 5.99
CA SER A 80 11.43 -5.50 6.82
C SER A 80 10.01 -5.72 6.29
N LEU A 81 9.48 -6.89 6.58
CA LEU A 81 8.09 -7.23 6.29
C LEU A 81 7.13 -6.35 7.12
N TRP A 82 7.52 -6.02 8.35
CA TRP A 82 6.77 -5.11 9.23
C TRP A 82 6.52 -3.74 8.61
N HIS A 83 7.46 -3.21 7.83
CA HIS A 83 7.26 -1.93 7.14
C HIS A 83 6.08 -1.97 6.17
N ASN A 84 5.86 -3.10 5.49
CA ASN A 84 4.76 -3.28 4.53
C ASN A 84 3.43 -3.48 5.24
N ILE A 85 3.43 -4.29 6.32
CA ILE A 85 2.23 -4.52 7.14
C ILE A 85 1.76 -3.19 7.74
N ILE A 86 2.67 -2.46 8.39
CA ILE A 86 2.32 -1.22 9.10
C ILE A 86 1.93 -0.13 8.12
N SER A 87 2.64 0.04 7.00
CA SER A 87 2.29 1.07 6.01
C SER A 87 0.94 0.79 5.36
N ALA A 88 0.69 -0.42 4.87
CA ALA A 88 -0.58 -0.77 4.25
C ALA A 88 -1.73 -0.78 5.26
N GLY A 89 -1.51 -1.31 6.46
CA GLY A 89 -2.51 -1.30 7.51
C GLY A 89 -2.90 0.12 7.91
N THR A 90 -1.93 1.01 8.11
CA THR A 90 -2.20 2.41 8.49
C THR A 90 -2.96 3.15 7.38
N ILE A 91 -2.58 2.93 6.13
CA ILE A 91 -3.26 3.53 4.98
C ILE A 91 -4.69 2.98 4.85
N GLY A 92 -4.88 1.67 5.01
CA GLY A 92 -6.19 1.03 5.02
C GLY A 92 -7.09 1.58 6.13
N TYR A 93 -6.56 1.72 7.35
CA TYR A 93 -7.25 2.34 8.48
C TYR A 93 -7.74 3.75 8.14
N ILE A 94 -6.84 4.61 7.63
CA ILE A 94 -7.17 6.00 7.31
C ILE A 94 -8.16 6.08 6.14
N GLY A 95 -7.98 5.25 5.12
CA GLY A 95 -8.86 5.23 3.96
C GLY A 95 -10.28 4.81 4.30
N VAL A 96 -10.46 3.81 5.18
CA VAL A 96 -11.78 3.42 5.68
C VAL A 96 -12.35 4.49 6.61
N ARG A 97 -11.54 5.05 7.52
CA ARG A 97 -11.97 6.13 8.42
C ARG A 97 -12.47 7.36 7.67
N THR A 98 -11.85 7.69 6.53
CA THR A 98 -12.22 8.85 5.69
C THR A 98 -13.35 8.55 4.71
N GLY A 99 -13.93 7.34 4.76
CA GLY A 99 -15.00 6.90 3.85
C GLY A 99 -14.54 6.77 2.39
N ARG A 100 -13.23 6.69 2.16
CA ARG A 100 -12.65 6.56 0.81
C ARG A 100 -12.44 5.11 0.40
N PHE A 101 -12.35 4.21 1.37
CA PHE A 101 -12.24 2.76 1.15
C PHE A 101 -13.33 1.99 1.88
N GLY A 102 -13.71 0.86 1.29
CA GLY A 102 -14.44 -0.20 1.98
C GLY A 102 -13.50 -1.16 2.70
N VAL A 103 -14.06 -2.00 3.55
CA VAL A 103 -13.33 -3.15 4.10
C VAL A 103 -13.56 -4.34 3.15
N PRO A 104 -12.52 -4.87 2.48
CA PRO A 104 -12.72 -6.00 1.58
C PRO A 104 -13.14 -7.24 2.38
N PHE A 105 -13.96 -8.09 1.76
CA PHE A 105 -14.48 -9.35 2.33
C PHE A 105 -15.44 -9.25 3.52
N VAL A 106 -15.76 -8.04 4.00
CA VAL A 106 -16.65 -7.89 5.17
C VAL A 106 -17.62 -6.74 4.98
N ASN A 107 -18.89 -6.93 5.36
CA ASN A 107 -19.87 -5.85 5.36
C ASN A 107 -19.64 -4.97 6.61
N PRO A 108 -19.26 -3.68 6.45
CA PRO A 108 -18.94 -2.79 7.57
C PRO A 108 -20.15 -2.58 8.50
N MET A 109 -21.37 -2.64 7.95
CA MET A 109 -22.60 -2.49 8.72
C MET A 109 -22.82 -3.68 9.66
N MET A 110 -22.46 -4.88 9.22
CA MET A 110 -22.58 -6.10 10.03
C MET A 110 -21.51 -6.15 11.13
N LEU A 111 -20.28 -5.72 10.82
CA LEU A 111 -19.18 -5.61 11.78
C LEU A 111 -19.51 -4.70 12.97
N GLN A 112 -20.05 -3.51 12.66
CA GLN A 112 -20.35 -2.52 13.67
C GLN A 112 -21.60 -2.86 14.48
N TYR A 113 -22.65 -3.38 13.83
CA TYR A 113 -23.92 -3.68 14.49
C TYR A 113 -23.88 -4.99 15.29
N GLN A 114 -23.23 -6.03 14.77
CA GLN A 114 -23.27 -7.37 15.38
C GLN A 114 -22.09 -7.66 16.32
N TYR A 115 -20.93 -7.04 16.09
CA TYR A 115 -19.72 -7.31 16.87
C TYR A 115 -19.20 -6.07 17.61
N GLY A 116 -19.75 -4.88 17.37
CA GLY A 116 -19.27 -3.63 17.97
C GLY A 116 -17.84 -3.25 17.55
N ILE A 117 -17.31 -3.88 16.51
CA ILE A 117 -15.93 -3.67 16.06
C ILE A 117 -15.90 -2.50 15.08
N ARG A 118 -14.95 -1.60 15.31
CA ARG A 118 -14.66 -0.47 14.43
C ARG A 118 -14.09 -0.96 13.08
N PRO A 119 -14.75 -0.68 11.94
CA PRO A 119 -14.34 -1.20 10.63
C PRO A 119 -12.93 -0.76 10.22
N GLU A 120 -12.44 0.36 10.75
CA GLU A 120 -11.10 0.88 10.49
C GLU A 120 -10.01 -0.06 11.04
N VAL A 121 -10.24 -0.67 12.21
CA VAL A 121 -9.29 -1.62 12.82
C VAL A 121 -9.22 -2.90 12.00
N VAL A 122 -10.36 -3.36 11.49
CA VAL A 122 -10.42 -4.50 10.58
C VAL A 122 -9.71 -4.19 9.27
N ALA A 123 -9.90 -2.98 8.73
CA ALA A 123 -9.18 -2.51 7.57
C ALA A 123 -7.66 -2.56 7.78
N PHE A 124 -7.17 -2.10 8.93
CA PHE A 124 -5.74 -2.20 9.26
C PHE A 124 -5.24 -3.64 9.14
N GLY A 125 -5.96 -4.60 9.74
CA GLY A 125 -5.61 -6.01 9.70
C GLY A 125 -5.64 -6.60 8.31
N ILE A 126 -6.69 -6.33 7.52
CA ILE A 126 -6.84 -6.91 6.18
C ILE A 126 -5.83 -6.30 5.19
N TYR A 127 -5.74 -4.97 5.12
CA TYR A 127 -4.79 -4.32 4.21
C TYR A 127 -3.33 -4.60 4.61
N GLY A 128 -3.03 -4.58 5.92
CA GLY A 128 -1.72 -4.96 6.43
C GLY A 128 -1.39 -6.43 6.15
N GLY A 129 -2.36 -7.33 6.32
CA GLY A 129 -2.20 -8.76 6.03
C GLY A 129 -1.95 -9.06 4.55
N ILE A 130 -2.75 -8.45 3.65
CA ILE A 130 -2.55 -8.59 2.19
C ILE A 130 -1.14 -8.10 1.81
N ALA A 131 -0.75 -6.92 2.29
CA ALA A 131 0.58 -6.38 2.01
C ALA A 131 1.70 -7.23 2.61
N GLY A 132 1.52 -7.76 3.82
CA GLY A 132 2.46 -8.67 4.46
C GLY A 132 2.64 -9.97 3.67
N ILE A 133 1.54 -10.59 3.22
CA ILE A 133 1.58 -11.79 2.38
C ILE A 133 2.27 -11.50 1.06
N LEU A 134 1.92 -10.41 0.38
CA LEU A 134 2.55 -10.04 -0.89
C LEU A 134 4.04 -9.71 -0.72
N ALA A 135 4.40 -8.97 0.33
CA ALA A 135 5.80 -8.61 0.60
C ALA A 135 6.64 -9.82 1.04
N GLY A 136 6.05 -10.78 1.75
CA GLY A 136 6.73 -12.02 2.15
C GLY A 136 6.84 -13.03 1.01
N ALA A 137 5.74 -13.29 0.31
CA ALA A 137 5.66 -14.31 -0.72
C ALA A 137 6.30 -13.88 -2.06
N LEU A 138 6.11 -12.62 -2.47
CA LEU A 138 6.63 -12.10 -3.75
C LEU A 138 7.87 -11.22 -3.56
N GLY A 139 7.97 -10.50 -2.43
CA GLY A 139 9.05 -9.58 -2.15
C GLY A 139 10.25 -10.19 -1.41
N GLY A 140 10.12 -11.41 -0.87
CA GLY A 140 11.18 -12.08 -0.11
C GLY A 140 11.64 -11.33 1.14
N LYS A 141 10.83 -10.40 1.67
CA LYS A 141 11.18 -9.60 2.85
C LYS A 141 11.04 -10.45 4.12
N SER A 142 12.07 -10.43 4.96
CA SER A 142 12.04 -11.06 6.30
C SER A 142 11.55 -10.08 7.38
N PHE A 143 11.23 -10.61 8.56
CA PHE A 143 10.77 -9.82 9.72
C PHE A 143 11.88 -8.96 10.36
#